data_AF-A0A348AFV5-F1
#
_entry.id   AF-A0A348AFV5-F1
#
_cell.length_a   1.000
_cell.length_b   1.000
_cell.length_c   1.000
_cell.angle_alpha   90.00
_cell.angle_beta   90.00
_cell.angle_gamma   90.00
#
_symmetry.space_group_name_H-M   'P 1'
#
loop_
_entity.id
_entity.type
_entity.pdbx_description
1 polymer ?
#
loop_
_entity_poly.entity_id
_entity_poly.type
_entity_poly.pdbx_seq_one_letter_code
_entity_poly.pdbx_strand_id
1 'polypeptide(L)'
;MNDNAIIDFYGSLGFEEAEIEDELTALAMDFDAEGSYALITDEEGLTPVSLKSAVVFAYYTPAGSFQWSVTFKNSQIFKDVWSKATSPGEKLTVIQKYRETDEKD
;
A
#
# COMPACT_ATOMS: atom_id res chain seq x y z
N MET A 1 -22.15 5.41 12.13
CA MET A 1 -20.72 5.76 12.32
C MET A 1 -19.95 4.45 12.27
N ASN A 2 -19.70 3.90 11.07
CA ASN A 2 -18.71 2.82 10.94
C ASN A 2 -18.25 2.63 9.49
N ASP A 3 -18.12 3.72 8.73
CA ASP A 3 -18.16 3.62 7.27
C ASP A 3 -16.81 3.78 6.56
N ASN A 4 -15.68 3.66 7.26
CA ASN A 4 -14.51 3.06 6.60
C ASN A 4 -13.42 2.60 7.58
N ALA A 5 -13.62 1.43 8.22
CA ALA A 5 -12.57 0.78 9.02
C ALA A 5 -11.28 0.53 8.22
N ILE A 6 -11.38 0.47 6.89
CA ILE A 6 -10.24 0.40 5.98
C ILE A 6 -9.47 1.72 5.98
N ILE A 7 -10.14 2.86 5.70
CA ILE A 7 -9.47 4.17 5.71
C ILE A 7 -8.87 4.45 7.07
N ASP A 8 -9.56 4.16 8.18
CA ASP A 8 -9.00 4.39 9.52
C ASP A 8 -7.74 3.54 9.78
N PHE A 9 -7.76 2.28 9.35
CA PHE A 9 -6.62 1.37 9.46
C PHE A 9 -5.41 1.86 8.67
N TYR A 10 -5.60 2.24 7.41
CA TYR A 10 -4.53 2.67 6.51
C TYR A 10 -4.10 4.12 6.79
N GLY A 11 -5.01 4.99 7.19
CA GLY A 11 -4.77 6.32 7.73
C GLY A 11 -3.84 6.31 8.93
N SER A 12 -4.02 5.36 9.84
CA SER A 12 -3.10 5.15 10.96
C SER A 12 -1.68 4.73 10.54
N LEU A 13 -1.49 4.29 9.29
CA LEU A 13 -0.19 3.89 8.72
C LEU A 13 0.45 4.98 7.84
N GLY A 14 -0.28 6.08 7.60
CA GLY A 14 0.13 7.23 6.78
C GLY A 14 -0.44 7.25 5.37
N PHE A 15 -1.44 6.41 5.05
CA PHE A 15 -2.10 6.43 3.75
C PHE A 15 -3.38 7.24 3.79
N GLU A 16 -3.68 7.94 2.71
CA GLU A 16 -4.87 8.77 2.56
C GLU A 16 -5.67 8.30 1.36
N GLU A 17 -6.98 8.47 1.38
CA GLU A 17 -7.80 8.18 0.20
C GLU A 17 -7.52 9.26 -0.85
N ALA A 18 -7.13 8.81 -2.05
CA ALA A 18 -6.86 9.66 -3.20
C ALA A 18 -7.73 9.21 -4.38
N GLU A 19 -8.26 10.18 -5.10
CA GLU A 19 -8.92 9.96 -6.38
C GLU A 19 -7.86 9.64 -7.43
N ILE A 20 -7.99 8.47 -8.05
CA ILE A 20 -7.18 8.02 -9.17
C ILE A 20 -8.02 8.11 -10.46
N GLU A 21 -7.44 7.70 -11.60
CA GLU A 21 -8.14 7.77 -12.89
C GLU A 21 -9.50 7.04 -12.89
N ASP A 22 -10.42 7.49 -13.74
CA ASP A 22 -11.74 6.87 -13.99
C ASP A 22 -12.70 6.81 -12.77
N GLU A 23 -12.76 7.88 -11.95
CA GLU A 23 -13.64 7.97 -10.76
C GLU A 23 -13.37 6.89 -9.71
N LEU A 24 -12.21 6.23 -9.79
CA LEU A 24 -11.77 5.23 -8.82
C LEU A 24 -11.05 5.93 -7.67
N THR A 25 -11.23 5.40 -6.47
CA THR A 25 -10.42 5.80 -5.31
C THR A 25 -9.43 4.69 -4.97
N ALA A 26 -8.26 5.10 -4.50
CA ALA A 26 -7.25 4.21 -3.94
C ALA A 26 -6.63 4.86 -2.70
N LEU A 27 -5.96 4.04 -1.88
CA LEU A 27 -5.22 4.54 -0.72
C LEU A 27 -3.80 4.89 -1.16
N ALA A 28 -3.43 6.17 -1.12
CA ALA A 28 -2.15 6.67 -1.57
C ALA A 28 -1.27 7.15 -0.41
N MET A 29 0.05 7.08 -0.58
CA MET A 29 1.02 7.71 0.31
C MET A 29 2.23 8.20 -0.47
N ASP A 30 2.62 9.44 -0.25
CA ASP A 30 3.86 10.02 -0.77
C ASP A 30 5.09 9.56 0.04
N PHE A 31 6.18 9.24 -0.65
CA PHE A 31 7.41 8.72 -0.05
C PHE A 31 8.55 9.74 0.01
N ASP A 32 8.59 10.67 -0.94
CA ASP A 32 9.70 11.59 -1.10
C ASP A 32 9.28 12.94 -1.69
N ALA A 33 10.14 13.94 -1.49
CA ALA A 33 9.96 15.29 -2.02
C ALA A 33 10.01 15.33 -3.56
N GLU A 34 10.50 14.28 -4.20
CA GLU A 34 10.49 14.14 -5.66
C GLU A 34 9.10 13.78 -6.18
N GLY A 35 8.20 13.30 -5.30
CA GLY A 35 6.80 13.00 -5.61
C GLY A 35 6.55 11.53 -5.93
N SER A 36 7.46 10.61 -5.56
CA SER A 36 7.16 9.19 -5.66
C SER A 36 6.08 8.82 -4.65
N TYR A 37 5.17 7.95 -5.05
CA TYR A 37 4.03 7.56 -4.24
C TYR A 37 3.79 6.05 -4.32
N ALA A 38 3.09 5.52 -3.32
CA ALA A 38 2.57 4.17 -3.38
C ALA A 38 1.06 4.14 -3.25
N LEU A 39 0.46 3.11 -3.82
CA LEU A 39 -0.95 2.82 -3.72
C LEU A 39 -1.16 1.48 -2.99
N ILE A 40 -2.21 1.43 -2.17
CA ILE A 40 -2.79 0.18 -1.67
C ILE A 40 -4.10 -0.05 -2.41
N THR A 41 -4.18 -1.19 -3.08
CA THR A 41 -5.38 -1.67 -3.77
C THR A 41 -5.68 -3.12 -3.38
N ASP A 42 -6.81 -3.65 -3.82
CA ASP A 42 -7.01 -5.09 -3.93
C ASP A 42 -6.34 -5.65 -5.19
N GLU A 43 -6.59 -6.93 -5.49
CA GLU A 43 -6.05 -7.62 -6.66
C GLU A 43 -6.63 -7.14 -8.00
N GLU A 44 -7.77 -6.43 -7.97
CA GLU A 44 -8.42 -5.83 -9.15
C GLU A 44 -7.99 -4.37 -9.37
N GLY A 45 -7.16 -3.81 -8.48
CA GLY A 45 -6.70 -2.43 -8.55
C GLY A 45 -7.65 -1.42 -7.91
N LEU A 46 -8.63 -1.88 -7.12
CA LEU A 46 -9.63 -1.05 -6.45
C LEU A 46 -9.29 -0.85 -4.97
N THR A 47 -9.97 0.09 -4.30
CA THR A 47 -9.84 0.25 -2.84
C THR A 47 -10.25 -1.06 -2.13
N PRO A 48 -9.42 -1.60 -1.22
CA PRO A 48 -9.75 -2.83 -0.53
C PRO A 48 -11.03 -2.68 0.30
N VAL A 49 -11.98 -3.59 0.13
CA VAL A 49 -13.24 -3.58 0.88
C VAL A 49 -13.17 -4.32 2.22
N SER A 50 -12.05 -5.01 2.51
CA SER A 50 -11.90 -5.85 3.70
C SER A 50 -10.44 -5.99 4.14
N LEU A 51 -10.18 -5.85 5.44
CA LEU A 51 -8.84 -6.06 6.03
C LEU A 51 -8.36 -7.52 5.96
N LYS A 52 -9.25 -8.46 5.64
CA LYS A 52 -8.97 -9.89 5.55
C LYS A 52 -8.66 -10.35 4.13
N SER A 53 -8.99 -9.54 3.14
CA SER A 53 -8.73 -9.85 1.73
C SER A 53 -7.29 -9.52 1.38
N ALA A 54 -6.78 -10.14 0.32
CA ALA A 54 -5.47 -9.81 -0.20
C ALA A 54 -5.41 -8.33 -0.60
N VAL A 55 -4.25 -7.73 -0.40
CA VAL A 55 -3.99 -6.32 -0.73
C VAL A 55 -2.67 -6.20 -1.46
N VAL A 56 -2.64 -5.31 -2.44
CA VAL A 56 -1.49 -5.05 -3.29
C VAL A 56 -0.91 -3.69 -2.90
N PHE A 57 0.35 -3.68 -2.51
CA PHE A 57 1.14 -2.45 -2.42
C PHE A 57 1.84 -2.25 -3.75
N ALA A 58 1.64 -1.11 -4.41
CA ALA A 58 2.29 -0.76 -5.66
C ALA A 58 3.03 0.56 -5.53
N TYR A 59 4.29 0.60 -5.98
CA TYR A 59 5.16 1.78 -5.93
C TYR A 59 5.31 2.41 -7.32
N TYR A 60 5.21 3.73 -7.38
CA TYR A 60 5.23 4.52 -8.60
C TYR A 60 6.25 5.66 -8.50
N THR A 61 6.80 6.05 -9.65
CA THR A 61 7.59 7.28 -9.77
C THR A 61 6.67 8.51 -9.78
N PRO A 62 7.20 9.73 -9.56
CA PRO A 62 6.44 10.97 -9.71
C PRO A 62 5.81 11.19 -11.09
N ALA A 63 6.31 10.50 -12.12
CA ALA A 63 5.71 10.52 -13.45
C ALA A 63 4.51 9.56 -13.58
N GLY A 64 4.06 8.94 -12.48
CA GLY A 64 3.02 7.91 -12.47
C GLY A 64 3.47 6.58 -13.07
N SER A 65 4.78 6.36 -13.25
CA SER A 65 5.26 5.11 -13.85
C SER A 65 5.38 4.01 -12.81
N PHE A 66 4.68 2.90 -13.04
CA PHE A 66 4.79 1.70 -12.20
C PHE A 66 6.25 1.23 -12.10
N GLN A 67 6.69 0.92 -10.89
CA GLN A 67 8.02 0.35 -10.63
C GLN A 67 7.93 -1.11 -10.22
N TRP A 68 7.19 -1.39 -9.15
CA TRP A 68 7.02 -2.74 -8.61
C TRP A 68 5.81 -2.79 -7.68
N SER A 69 5.31 -4.00 -7.43
CA SER A 69 4.27 -4.26 -6.45
C SER A 69 4.56 -5.51 -5.62
N VAL A 70 3.86 -5.63 -4.49
CA VAL A 70 3.89 -6.77 -3.58
C VAL A 70 2.46 -7.05 -3.12
N THR A 71 2.02 -8.29 -3.26
CA THR A 71 0.73 -8.74 -2.77
C THR A 71 0.89 -9.34 -1.38
N PHE A 72 0.06 -8.90 -0.44
CA PHE A 72 -0.04 -9.43 0.91
C PHE A 72 -1.34 -10.20 1.06
N LYS A 73 -1.31 -11.32 1.79
CA LYS A 73 -2.53 -12.14 2.00
C LYS A 73 -3.64 -11.39 2.73
N ASN A 74 -3.29 -10.37 3.52
CA ASN A 74 -4.23 -9.48 4.20
C ASN A 74 -3.55 -8.19 4.69
N SER A 75 -4.36 -7.19 5.03
CA SER A 75 -3.90 -5.89 5.55
C SER A 75 -3.11 -6.00 6.85
N GLN A 76 -3.35 -7.04 7.65
CA GLN A 76 -2.64 -7.24 8.92
C GLN A 76 -1.17 -7.66 8.71
N ILE A 77 -0.90 -8.49 7.69
CA ILE A 77 0.48 -8.84 7.31
C ILE A 77 1.19 -7.61 6.74
N PHE A 78 0.51 -6.85 5.87
CA PHE A 78 1.05 -5.57 5.38
C PHE A 78 1.45 -4.67 6.54
N LYS A 79 0.56 -4.48 7.52
CA LYS A 79 0.85 -3.67 8.71
C LYS A 79 2.03 -4.19 9.53
N ASP A 80 2.16 -5.50 9.72
CA ASP A 80 3.30 -6.09 10.44
C ASP A 80 4.62 -5.77 9.73
N VAL A 81 4.67 -5.96 8.41
CA VAL A 81 5.85 -5.67 7.60
C VAL A 81 6.14 -4.16 7.59
N TRP A 82 5.12 -3.34 7.36
CA TRP A 82 5.21 -1.89 7.34
C TRP A 82 5.70 -1.30 8.66
N SER A 83 5.27 -1.87 9.79
CA SER A 83 5.62 -1.41 11.14
C SER A 83 7.03 -1.81 11.58
N LYS A 84 7.76 -2.62 10.80
CA LYS A 84 9.18 -2.96 11.07
C LYS A 84 10.12 -1.79 10.81
N ALA A 85 9.65 -0.76 10.11
CA ALA A 85 10.43 0.40 9.73
C ALA A 85 9.65 1.69 9.99
N THR A 86 10.38 2.74 10.38
CA THR A 86 9.79 4.05 10.68
C THR A 86 9.97 5.02 9.51
N SER A 87 11.12 4.97 8.86
CA SER A 87 11.48 5.86 7.75
C SER A 87 10.88 5.37 6.42
N PRO A 88 10.43 6.26 5.51
CA PRO A 88 9.85 5.88 4.21
C PRO A 88 10.75 4.95 3.38
N GLY A 89 12.04 5.27 3.25
CA GLY A 89 12.99 4.43 2.50
C GLY A 89 13.22 3.05 3.15
N GLU A 90 13.21 2.98 4.48
CA GLU A 90 13.31 1.70 5.19
C GLU A 90 12.04 0.85 5.01
N LYS A 91 10.86 1.49 5.00
CA LYS A 91 9.57 0.84 4.72
C LYS A 91 9.55 0.18 3.34
N LEU A 92 10.02 0.87 2.30
CA LEU A 92 10.17 0.26 0.97
C LEU A 92 11.13 -0.94 1.00
N THR A 93 12.25 -0.82 1.72
CA THR A 93 13.24 -1.89 1.84
C THR A 93 12.67 -3.13 2.53
N VAL A 94 11.88 -2.99 3.61
CA VAL A 94 11.29 -4.14 4.31
C VAL A 94 10.17 -4.79 3.49
N ILE A 95 9.40 -4.03 2.72
CA ILE A 95 8.40 -4.56 1.79
C ILE A 95 9.07 -5.36 0.68
N GLN A 96 10.13 -4.82 0.05
CA GLN A 96 10.88 -5.53 -0.98
C GLN A 96 11.47 -6.84 -0.47
N LYS A 97 12.01 -6.85 0.76
CA LYS A 97 12.50 -8.08 1.40
C LYS A 97 11.40 -9.09 1.69
N TYR A 98 10.20 -8.63 2.06
CA TYR A 98 9.06 -9.52 2.26
C TYR A 98 8.73 -10.27 0.97
N ARG A 99 8.70 -9.56 -0.17
CA ARG A 99 8.50 -10.16 -1.48
C ARG A 99 9.49 -11.29 -1.76
N GLU A 100 10.79 -11.06 -1.55
CA GLU A 100 11.83 -12.07 -1.77
C GLU A 100 11.71 -13.30 -0.85
N THR A 101 11.06 -13.14 0.30
CA THR A 101 10.87 -14.21 1.28
C THR A 101 9.58 -14.99 1.02
N ASP A 102 8.51 -14.32 0.60
CA ASP A 102 7.23 -14.93 0.23
C ASP A 102 7.36 -15.77 -1.05
N GLU A 103 8.18 -15.34 -2.02
CA GLU A 103 8.47 -16.10 -3.26
C GLU A 103 9.30 -17.40 -3.05
N LYS A 104 9.71 -17.72 -1.81
CA LYS A 104 10.51 -18.92 -1.48
C LYS A 104 9.74 -20.04 -0.79
N ASP A 105 8.46 -19.85 -0.49
CA ASP A 105 7.57 -20.85 0.13
C ASP A 105 6.65 -21.50 -0.91
#